data_AF-A0ABD0Y6E7-F1
#
_entry.id   AF-A0ABD0Y6E7-F1
#
_cell.length_a   1.000
_cell.length_b   1.000
_cell.length_c   1.000
_cell.angle_alpha   90.00
_cell.angle_beta   90.00
_cell.angle_gamma   90.00
#
_symmetry.space_group_name_H-M   'P 1'
#
loop_
_entity.id
_entity.type
_entity.pdbx_description
1 polymer ?
#
loop_
_entity_poly.entity_id
_entity_poly.type
_entity_poly.pdbx_seq_one_letter_code
_entity_poly.pdbx_strand_id
1 'polypeptide(L)'
;QDISAFSEENFDVQEWINKTFRAVDNQENKEVGLVLQNLPRVMHDSDMIHKEALLLKEKMKSVREEIAKIERDTGESMASLERLDRMKTELQTAKQALHEADNWTLLATDIEEVFESHNIDSIAEKVVSMQQSLIVLANSGDYEARRLQLEGFKNRLEAIASPHLVKAFTNNNITESKKYVHIFGAMERLPQLVKYYSTCQKESLCQQWRSLVDVDQDHGVKWCQEVFSDWEMLPRIYCDVLAALSPNMTDCIETALKQQQSEQLLFLIQLKMVTQHFAKNLHNAFAQLGGYRKKIYIFL
;
A
#
# COMPACT_ATOMS: atom_id res chain seq x y z
N GLN A 1 14.70 71.40 68.90
CA GLN A 1 14.22 72.37 69.92
C GLN A 1 15.44 72.92 70.63
N ASP A 2 15.59 74.24 70.62
CA ASP A 2 16.76 74.94 71.15
C ASP A 2 16.56 75.16 72.66
N ILE A 3 17.14 74.29 73.48
CA ILE A 3 16.96 74.23 74.96
C ILE A 3 17.85 75.29 75.65
N SER A 4 18.73 75.94 74.89
CA SER A 4 19.70 76.94 75.33
C SER A 4 19.06 78.18 75.96
N ALA A 5 17.84 78.54 75.52
CA ALA A 5 17.15 79.76 75.95
C ALA A 5 16.81 79.81 77.45
N PHE A 6 16.56 78.66 78.09
CA PHE A 6 16.21 78.59 79.52
C PHE A 6 17.38 78.89 80.48
N SER A 7 18.59 79.06 79.95
CA SER A 7 19.82 79.28 80.75
C SER A 7 20.28 80.74 80.77
N GLU A 8 19.54 81.66 80.12
CA GLU A 8 19.85 83.09 80.09
C GLU A 8 19.38 83.78 81.39
N GLU A 9 20.24 84.61 82.02
CA GLU A 9 19.96 85.28 83.32
C GLU A 9 18.71 86.20 83.30
N ASN A 10 18.18 86.52 82.12
CA ASN A 10 17.01 87.37 81.94
C ASN A 10 15.91 86.68 81.10
N PHE A 11 15.75 85.37 81.27
CA PHE A 11 14.84 84.54 80.50
C PHE A 11 13.36 84.94 80.68
N ASP A 12 12.73 85.37 79.59
CA ASP A 12 11.32 85.69 79.53
C ASP A 12 10.52 84.52 78.92
N VAL A 13 9.77 83.82 79.78
CA VAL A 13 8.89 82.71 79.39
C VAL A 13 7.84 83.14 78.36
N GLN A 14 7.30 84.35 78.49
CA GLN A 14 6.31 84.88 77.56
C GLN A 14 6.95 85.15 76.19
N GLU A 15 8.17 85.68 76.17
CA GLU A 15 8.92 85.89 74.93
C GLU A 15 9.30 84.55 74.25
N TRP A 16 9.75 83.56 75.02
CA TRP A 16 10.11 82.24 74.49
C TRP A 16 8.91 81.44 73.98
N ILE A 17 7.79 81.44 74.72
CA ILE A 17 6.53 80.83 74.26
C ILE A 17 6.08 81.52 72.98
N ASN A 18 6.09 82.86 72.94
CA ASN A 18 5.73 83.61 71.74
C ASN A 18 6.66 83.29 70.55
N LYS A 19 7.97 83.13 70.78
CA LYS A 19 8.95 82.78 69.74
C LYS A 19 8.76 81.35 69.22
N THR A 20 8.48 80.40 70.12
CA THR A 20 8.24 79.00 69.76
C THR A 20 6.92 78.85 69.00
N PHE A 21 5.87 79.52 69.46
CA PHE A 21 4.57 79.55 68.77
C PHE A 21 4.72 80.19 67.37
N ARG A 22 5.45 81.30 67.27
CA ARG A 22 5.78 81.94 65.98
C ARG A 22 6.64 81.07 65.06
N ALA A 23 7.53 80.24 65.61
CA ALA A 23 8.37 79.35 64.81
C ALA A 23 7.58 78.17 64.23
N VAL A 24 6.69 77.57 65.03
CA VAL A 24 5.76 76.52 64.59
C VAL A 24 4.78 77.09 63.55
N ASP A 25 4.16 78.23 63.84
CA ASP A 25 3.26 78.92 62.92
C ASP A 25 3.96 79.32 61.62
N ASN A 26 5.22 79.80 61.68
CA ASN A 26 6.01 80.08 60.47
C ASN A 26 6.42 78.82 59.70
N GLN A 27 6.63 77.68 60.36
CA GLN A 27 6.98 76.43 59.68
C GLN A 27 5.77 75.81 59.01
N GLU A 28 4.63 75.75 59.69
CA GLU A 28 3.34 75.36 59.08
C GLU A 28 2.98 76.28 57.91
N ASN A 29 3.11 77.60 58.07
CA ASN A 29 2.87 78.54 56.97
C ASN A 29 3.86 78.37 55.80
N LYS A 30 5.10 77.95 56.05
CA LYS A 30 6.07 77.64 54.98
C LYS A 30 5.73 76.34 54.27
N GLU A 31 5.37 75.28 54.99
CA GLU A 31 4.98 74.00 54.41
C GLU A 31 3.66 74.12 53.62
N VAL A 32 2.66 74.80 54.19
CA VAL A 32 1.40 75.15 53.50
C VAL A 32 1.67 76.05 52.29
N GLY A 33 2.57 77.03 52.42
CA GLY A 33 3.00 77.89 51.32
C GLY A 33 3.68 77.13 50.18
N LEU A 34 4.55 76.17 50.48
CA LEU A 34 5.21 75.30 49.50
C LEU A 34 4.21 74.37 48.81
N VAL A 35 3.25 73.81 49.55
CA VAL A 35 2.16 73.01 48.97
C VAL A 35 1.27 73.85 48.07
N LEU A 36 0.87 75.05 48.51
CA LEU A 36 0.08 76.01 47.72
C LEU A 36 0.82 76.49 46.47
N GLN A 37 2.15 76.62 46.52
CA GLN A 37 2.97 76.99 45.37
C GLN A 37 3.08 75.86 44.33
N ASN A 38 3.11 74.60 44.78
CA ASN A 38 3.23 73.43 43.90
C ASN A 38 1.87 72.93 43.37
N LEU A 39 0.77 73.21 44.08
CA LEU A 39 -0.59 72.78 43.72
C LEU A 39 -0.99 73.16 42.27
N PRO A 40 -0.76 74.40 41.79
CA PRO A 40 -1.12 74.80 40.43
C PRO A 40 -0.36 73.99 39.37
N ARG A 41 0.90 73.67 39.63
CA ARG A 41 1.72 72.83 38.75
C ARG A 41 1.20 71.39 38.72
N VAL A 42 0.89 70.82 39.89
CA VAL A 42 0.31 69.47 39.99
C VAL A 42 -1.07 69.41 39.33
N MET A 43 -1.91 70.43 39.50
CA MET A 43 -3.21 70.52 38.81
C MET A 43 -3.03 70.63 37.30
N HIS A 44 -2.10 71.47 36.83
CA HIS A 44 -1.79 71.58 35.41
C HIS A 44 -1.27 70.25 34.83
N ASP A 45 -0.34 69.60 35.51
CA ASP A 45 0.21 68.30 35.10
C ASP A 45 -0.88 67.22 35.12
N SER A 46 -1.78 67.24 36.10
CA SER A 46 -2.97 66.37 36.17
C SER A 46 -3.93 66.62 35.00
N ASP A 47 -4.19 67.87 34.66
CA ASP A 47 -5.02 68.23 33.50
C ASP A 47 -4.38 67.83 32.18
N MET A 48 -3.05 67.95 32.08
CA MET A 48 -2.29 67.53 30.91
C MET A 48 -2.35 66.00 30.75
N ILE A 49 -2.07 65.25 31.82
CA ILE A 49 -2.17 63.78 31.83
C ILE A 49 -3.61 63.34 31.50
N HIS A 50 -4.62 64.04 32.02
CA HIS A 50 -6.01 63.73 31.69
C HIS A 50 -6.31 63.90 30.20
N LYS A 51 -5.85 65.01 29.59
CA LYS A 51 -5.99 65.25 28.14
C LYS A 51 -5.23 64.19 27.33
N GLU A 52 -4.01 63.84 27.72
CA GLU A 52 -3.23 62.78 27.07
C GLU A 52 -3.90 61.41 27.17
N ALA A 53 -4.48 61.07 28.33
CA ALA A 53 -5.23 59.84 28.53
C ALA A 53 -6.49 59.78 27.65
N LEU A 54 -7.21 60.91 27.49
CA LEU A 54 -8.35 61.00 26.58
C LEU A 54 -7.93 60.82 25.12
N LEU A 55 -6.85 61.48 24.69
CA LEU A 55 -6.29 61.31 23.35
C LEU A 55 -5.82 59.87 23.10
N LEU A 56 -5.17 59.25 24.09
CA LEU A 56 -4.75 57.86 24.01
C LEU A 56 -5.96 56.93 23.89
N LYS A 57 -7.03 57.17 24.65
CA LYS A 57 -8.28 56.41 24.57
C LYS A 57 -8.90 56.48 23.17
N GLU A 58 -8.92 57.66 22.57
CA GLU A 58 -9.42 57.85 21.20
C GLU A 58 -8.55 57.12 20.16
N LYS A 59 -7.21 57.23 20.29
CA LYS A 59 -6.27 56.48 19.45
C LYS A 59 -6.42 54.96 19.62
N MET A 60 -6.56 54.46 20.85
CA MET A 60 -6.79 53.03 21.10
C MET A 60 -8.09 52.54 20.48
N LYS A 61 -9.15 53.37 20.47
CA LYS A 61 -10.41 53.04 19.80
C LYS A 61 -10.20 52.91 18.28
N SER A 62 -9.51 53.88 17.67
CA SER A 62 -9.18 53.84 16.24
C SER A 62 -8.32 52.61 15.89
N VAL A 63 -7.28 52.31 16.67
CA VAL A 63 -6.44 51.11 16.47
C VAL A 63 -7.28 49.83 16.58
N ARG A 64 -8.21 49.76 17.53
CA ARG A 64 -9.10 48.60 17.66
C ARG A 64 -10.00 48.41 16.44
N GLU A 65 -10.51 49.49 15.88
CA GLU A 65 -11.33 49.47 14.66
C GLU A 65 -10.50 49.03 13.44
N GLU A 66 -9.25 49.50 13.33
CA GLU A 66 -8.31 49.06 12.30
C GLU A 66 -7.97 47.57 12.43
N ILE A 67 -7.68 47.07 13.63
CA ILE A 67 -7.44 45.63 13.88
C ILE A 67 -8.64 44.81 13.44
N ALA A 68 -9.85 45.19 13.85
CA ALA A 68 -11.07 44.47 13.48
C ALA A 68 -11.33 44.49 11.97
N LYS A 69 -10.94 45.57 11.29
CA LYS A 69 -10.98 45.65 9.82
C LYS A 69 -9.95 44.71 9.19
N ILE A 70 -8.71 44.74 9.66
CA ILE A 70 -7.64 43.87 9.15
C ILE A 70 -8.00 42.40 9.33
N GLU A 71 -8.55 42.00 10.48
CA GLU A 71 -8.99 40.61 10.73
C GLU A 71 -10.05 40.16 9.75
N ARG A 72 -11.06 41.00 9.47
CA ARG A 72 -12.09 40.70 8.46
C ARG A 72 -11.49 40.62 7.05
N ASP A 73 -10.74 41.65 6.64
CA ASP A 73 -10.15 41.72 5.30
C ASP A 73 -9.18 40.52 5.08
N THR A 74 -8.44 40.12 6.12
CA THR A 74 -7.57 38.93 6.11
C THR A 74 -8.37 37.65 6.01
N GLY A 75 -9.47 37.51 6.76
CA GLY A 75 -10.38 36.35 6.69
C GLY A 75 -10.99 36.18 5.30
N GLU A 76 -11.49 37.26 4.69
CA GLU A 76 -12.03 37.25 3.33
C GLU A 76 -10.95 36.89 2.29
N SER A 77 -9.73 37.41 2.47
CA SER A 77 -8.58 37.11 1.62
C SER A 77 -8.17 35.63 1.75
N MET A 78 -8.15 35.08 2.97
CA MET A 78 -7.85 33.67 3.22
C MET A 78 -8.90 32.74 2.59
N ALA A 79 -10.19 33.04 2.75
CA ALA A 79 -11.26 32.27 2.12
C ALA A 79 -11.16 32.30 0.58
N SER A 80 -10.77 33.45 0.02
CA SER A 80 -10.52 33.58 -1.42
C SER A 80 -9.32 32.75 -1.88
N LEU A 81 -8.24 32.72 -1.10
CA LEU A 81 -7.06 31.90 -1.39
C LEU A 81 -7.37 30.40 -1.33
N GLU A 82 -8.13 29.95 -0.32
CA GLU A 82 -8.56 28.54 -0.22
C GLU A 82 -9.41 28.13 -1.43
N ARG A 83 -10.35 28.99 -1.84
CA ARG A 83 -11.16 28.75 -3.05
C ARG A 83 -10.29 28.66 -4.31
N LEU A 84 -9.31 29.55 -4.46
CA LEU A 84 -8.38 29.54 -5.59
C LEU A 84 -7.50 28.28 -5.60
N ASP A 85 -7.01 27.84 -4.44
CA ASP A 85 -6.19 26.64 -4.32
C ASP A 85 -6.97 25.37 -4.68
N ARG A 86 -8.22 25.29 -4.23
CA ARG A 86 -9.14 24.23 -4.63
C ARG A 86 -9.37 24.22 -6.14
N MET A 87 -9.71 25.36 -6.74
CA MET A 87 -9.90 25.47 -8.19
C MET A 87 -8.62 25.10 -8.96
N LYS A 88 -7.45 25.50 -8.47
CA LYS A 88 -6.15 25.17 -9.07
C LYS A 88 -5.91 23.65 -9.05
N THR A 89 -6.19 23.00 -7.92
CA THR A 89 -6.03 21.55 -7.77
C THR A 89 -6.99 20.78 -8.69
N GLU A 90 -8.25 21.19 -8.73
CA GLU A 90 -9.25 20.63 -9.65
C GLU A 90 -8.82 20.81 -11.12
N LEU A 91 -8.34 22.00 -11.49
CA LEU A 91 -7.88 22.30 -12.85
C LEU A 91 -6.62 21.53 -13.23
N GLN A 92 -5.67 21.34 -12.31
CA GLN A 92 -4.49 20.50 -12.53
C GLN A 92 -4.88 19.04 -12.77
N THR A 93 -5.86 18.54 -12.02
CA THR A 93 -6.40 17.17 -12.19
C THR A 93 -7.09 17.03 -13.54
N ALA A 94 -7.95 17.99 -13.91
CA ALA A 94 -8.62 18.00 -15.20
C ALA A 94 -7.64 18.11 -16.38
N LYS A 95 -6.59 18.94 -16.25
CA LYS A 95 -5.51 19.04 -17.25
C LYS A 95 -4.81 17.70 -17.44
N GLN A 96 -4.44 17.03 -16.35
CA GLN A 96 -3.77 15.72 -16.42
C GLN A 96 -4.69 14.67 -17.05
N ALA A 97 -5.98 14.64 -16.69
CA ALA A 97 -6.95 13.73 -17.28
C ALA A 97 -7.16 13.99 -18.79
N LEU A 98 -7.22 15.25 -19.22
CA LEU A 98 -7.28 15.61 -20.64
C LEU A 98 -6.05 15.13 -21.39
N HIS A 99 -4.85 15.39 -20.85
CA HIS A 99 -3.60 14.93 -21.45
C HIS A 99 -3.57 13.40 -21.60
N GLU A 100 -3.99 12.66 -20.57
CA GLU A 100 -4.07 11.20 -20.66
C GLU A 100 -5.19 10.70 -21.59
N ALA A 101 -6.27 11.46 -21.77
CA ALA A 101 -7.31 11.12 -22.74
C ALA A 101 -6.81 11.27 -24.18
N ASP A 102 -6.04 12.31 -24.47
CA ASP A 102 -5.38 12.49 -25.77
C ASP A 102 -4.34 11.39 -25.99
N ASN A 103 -3.51 11.12 -24.99
CA ASN A 103 -2.53 10.02 -25.01
C ASN A 103 -3.22 8.68 -25.27
N TRP A 104 -4.32 8.37 -24.57
CA TRP A 104 -5.09 7.15 -24.80
C TRP A 104 -5.57 7.02 -26.23
N THR A 105 -6.07 8.11 -26.83
CA THR A 105 -6.56 8.11 -28.20
C THR A 105 -5.45 7.76 -29.18
N LEU A 106 -4.25 8.34 -29.01
CA LEU A 106 -3.07 7.99 -29.80
C LEU A 106 -2.64 6.53 -29.59
N LEU A 107 -2.61 6.08 -28.33
CA LEU A 107 -2.26 4.69 -28.02
C LEU A 107 -3.24 3.72 -28.68
N ALA A 108 -4.54 4.02 -28.64
CA ALA A 108 -5.60 3.20 -29.21
C ALA A 108 -5.61 3.17 -30.75
N THR A 109 -5.16 4.23 -31.42
CA THR A 109 -4.98 4.22 -32.89
C THR A 109 -3.76 3.41 -33.30
N ASP A 110 -2.65 3.57 -32.58
CA ASP A 110 -1.38 2.95 -32.96
C ASP A 110 -1.29 1.47 -32.60
N ILE A 111 -2.00 1.04 -31.55
CA ILE A 111 -1.83 -0.31 -31.01
C ILE A 111 -2.16 -1.41 -32.04
N GLU A 112 -3.11 -1.16 -32.94
CA GLU A 112 -3.44 -2.10 -34.02
C GLU A 112 -2.27 -2.30 -34.99
N GLU A 113 -1.58 -1.22 -35.39
CA GLU A 113 -0.37 -1.30 -36.21
C GLU A 113 0.76 -2.04 -35.47
N VAL A 114 0.91 -1.79 -34.16
CA VAL A 114 1.88 -2.51 -33.34
C VAL A 114 1.54 -4.01 -33.26
N PHE A 115 0.27 -4.38 -33.24
CA PHE A 115 -0.16 -5.78 -33.33
C PHE A 115 0.21 -6.42 -34.69
N GLU A 116 0.11 -5.66 -35.79
CA GLU A 116 0.52 -6.13 -37.13
C GLU A 116 2.02 -6.39 -37.24
N SER A 117 2.85 -5.74 -36.41
CA SER A 117 4.31 -5.99 -36.37
C SER A 117 4.67 -7.39 -35.86
N HIS A 118 3.75 -8.09 -35.17
CA HIS A 118 3.97 -9.37 -34.50
C HIS A 118 5.11 -9.38 -33.47
N ASN A 119 5.65 -8.22 -33.10
CA ASN A 119 6.68 -8.11 -32.06
C ASN A 119 6.01 -8.07 -30.68
N ILE A 120 6.02 -9.21 -29.99
CA ILE A 120 5.37 -9.38 -28.68
C ILE A 120 5.90 -8.38 -27.65
N ASP A 121 7.19 -8.03 -27.68
CA ASP A 121 7.78 -7.08 -26.73
C ASP A 121 7.20 -5.67 -26.92
N SER A 122 7.17 -5.19 -28.16
CA SER A 122 6.61 -3.87 -28.49
C SER A 122 5.10 -3.79 -28.21
N ILE A 123 4.36 -4.87 -28.47
CA ILE A 123 2.93 -4.95 -28.15
C ILE A 123 2.75 -4.89 -26.62
N ALA A 124 3.53 -5.64 -25.85
CA ALA A 124 3.46 -5.64 -24.40
C ALA A 124 3.77 -4.25 -23.81
N GLU A 125 4.81 -3.59 -24.30
CA GLU A 125 5.15 -2.22 -23.89
C GLU A 125 4.00 -1.24 -24.15
N LYS A 126 3.36 -1.31 -25.32
CA LYS A 126 2.21 -0.46 -25.66
C LYS A 126 1.00 -0.75 -24.77
N VAL A 127 0.68 -2.03 -24.52
CA VAL A 127 -0.42 -2.44 -23.61
C VAL A 127 -0.18 -1.94 -22.18
N VAL A 128 1.07 -2.02 -21.68
CA VAL A 128 1.43 -1.53 -20.36
C VAL A 128 1.34 0.00 -20.29
N SER A 129 1.76 0.72 -21.33
CA SER A 129 1.56 2.17 -21.42
C SER A 129 0.08 2.56 -21.38
N MET A 130 -0.78 1.77 -22.03
CA MET A 130 -2.24 1.97 -21.93
C MET A 130 -2.73 1.71 -20.50
N GLN A 131 -2.30 0.63 -19.83
CA GLN A 131 -2.65 0.39 -18.42
C GLN A 131 -2.32 1.59 -17.52
N GLN A 132 -1.14 2.19 -17.70
CA GLN A 132 -0.72 3.35 -16.92
C GLN A 132 -1.60 4.58 -17.19
N SER A 133 -1.94 4.84 -18.46
CA SER A 133 -2.84 5.93 -18.83
C SER A 133 -4.25 5.72 -18.24
N LEU A 134 -4.76 4.48 -18.24
CA LEU A 134 -6.09 4.16 -17.69
C LEU A 134 -6.21 4.48 -16.19
N ILE A 135 -5.14 4.28 -15.40
CA ILE A 135 -5.14 4.55 -13.96
C ILE A 135 -5.43 6.02 -13.68
N VAL A 136 -4.83 6.93 -14.45
CA VAL A 136 -5.04 8.38 -14.30
C VAL A 136 -6.45 8.80 -14.71
N LEU A 137 -7.06 8.03 -15.61
CA LEU A 137 -8.39 8.25 -16.16
C LEU A 137 -9.50 7.58 -15.34
N ALA A 138 -9.22 7.08 -14.13
CA ALA A 138 -10.18 6.37 -13.29
C ALA A 138 -11.48 7.14 -13.00
N ASN A 139 -11.43 8.47 -13.01
CA ASN A 139 -12.57 9.34 -12.74
C ASN A 139 -13.30 9.84 -14.00
N SER A 140 -12.93 9.37 -15.20
CA SER A 140 -13.60 9.76 -16.44
C SER A 140 -14.88 8.94 -16.67
N GLY A 141 -15.91 9.55 -17.26
CA GLY A 141 -17.21 8.88 -17.48
C GLY A 141 -17.15 7.69 -18.45
N ASP A 142 -16.10 7.60 -19.27
CA ASP A 142 -15.83 6.55 -20.24
C ASP A 142 -14.80 5.51 -19.77
N TYR A 143 -14.39 5.57 -18.50
CA TYR A 143 -13.42 4.65 -17.90
C TYR A 143 -13.74 3.18 -18.16
N GLU A 144 -14.99 2.77 -17.95
CA GLU A 144 -15.42 1.37 -18.13
C GLU A 144 -15.27 0.88 -19.58
N ALA A 145 -15.56 1.74 -20.56
CA ALA A 145 -15.40 1.41 -21.97
C ALA A 145 -13.91 1.23 -22.33
N ARG A 146 -13.06 2.15 -21.86
CA ARG A 146 -11.59 2.08 -22.04
C ARG A 146 -10.99 0.86 -21.35
N ARG A 147 -11.47 0.52 -20.15
CA ARG A 147 -11.08 -0.68 -19.41
C ARG A 147 -11.40 -1.95 -20.21
N LEU A 148 -12.60 -2.04 -20.77
CA LEU A 148 -13.01 -3.18 -21.59
C LEU A 148 -12.16 -3.30 -22.86
N GLN A 149 -11.87 -2.17 -23.52
CA GLN A 149 -11.00 -2.14 -24.70
C GLN A 149 -9.59 -2.67 -24.37
N LEU A 150 -9.00 -2.19 -23.28
CA LEU A 150 -7.69 -2.65 -22.82
C LEU A 150 -7.67 -4.13 -22.46
N GLU A 151 -8.73 -4.63 -21.83
CA GLU A 151 -8.88 -6.05 -21.55
C GLU A 151 -8.93 -6.88 -22.85
N GLY A 152 -9.55 -6.36 -23.90
CA GLY A 152 -9.50 -6.92 -25.26
C GLY A 152 -8.06 -7.02 -25.80
N PHE A 153 -7.27 -5.96 -25.67
CA PHE A 153 -5.86 -5.97 -26.09
C PHE A 153 -5.00 -6.94 -25.27
N LYS A 154 -5.19 -7.00 -23.95
CA LYS A 154 -4.53 -7.99 -23.08
C LYS A 154 -4.83 -9.42 -23.52
N ASN A 155 -6.10 -9.73 -23.82
CA ASN A 155 -6.51 -11.06 -24.30
C ASN A 155 -5.86 -11.41 -25.64
N ARG A 156 -5.78 -10.46 -26.56
CA ARG A 156 -5.13 -10.67 -27.87
C ARG A 156 -3.62 -10.87 -27.74
N LEU A 157 -2.95 -10.09 -26.89
CA LEU A 157 -1.54 -10.28 -26.56
C LEU A 157 -1.30 -11.67 -25.93
N GLU A 158 -2.14 -12.08 -24.97
CA GLU A 158 -2.09 -13.41 -24.37
C GLU A 158 -2.21 -14.51 -25.45
N ALA A 159 -3.15 -14.39 -26.39
CA ALA A 159 -3.34 -15.35 -27.46
C ALA A 159 -2.12 -15.49 -28.39
N ILE A 160 -1.43 -14.39 -28.69
CA ILE A 160 -0.21 -14.40 -29.53
C ILE A 160 1.00 -14.93 -28.74
N ALA A 161 1.08 -14.61 -27.45
CA ALA A 161 2.20 -15.01 -26.60
C ALA A 161 2.11 -16.47 -26.12
N SER A 162 0.91 -17.01 -25.92
CA SER A 162 0.71 -18.34 -25.30
C SER A 162 1.35 -19.51 -26.07
N PRO A 163 1.35 -19.59 -27.42
CA PRO A 163 2.07 -20.65 -28.14
C PRO A 163 3.59 -20.62 -27.91
N HIS A 164 4.15 -19.41 -27.85
CA HIS A 164 5.59 -19.20 -27.61
C HIS A 164 5.96 -19.52 -26.16
N LEU A 165 5.10 -19.14 -25.22
CA LEU A 165 5.21 -19.49 -23.80
C LEU A 165 5.20 -21.00 -23.59
N VAL A 166 4.23 -21.70 -24.18
CA VAL A 166 4.12 -23.17 -24.12
C VAL A 166 5.38 -23.82 -24.69
N LYS A 167 5.83 -23.36 -25.87
CA LYS A 167 7.08 -23.85 -26.49
C LYS A 167 8.30 -23.64 -25.58
N ALA A 168 8.42 -22.48 -24.93
CA ALA A 168 9.50 -22.19 -24.00
C ALA A 168 9.48 -23.14 -22.79
N PHE A 169 8.30 -23.39 -22.21
CA PHE A 169 8.14 -24.32 -21.09
C PHE A 169 8.42 -25.77 -21.47
N THR A 170 7.87 -26.26 -22.60
CA THR A 170 8.10 -27.65 -23.06
C THR A 170 9.58 -27.91 -23.37
N ASN A 171 10.29 -26.90 -23.88
CA ASN A 171 11.73 -27.01 -24.18
C ASN A 171 12.64 -26.71 -22.98
N ASN A 172 12.08 -26.44 -21.79
CA ASN A 172 12.83 -26.01 -20.60
C ASN A 172 13.78 -24.81 -20.87
N ASN A 173 13.40 -23.89 -21.77
CA ASN A 173 14.22 -22.73 -22.09
C ASN A 173 14.02 -21.62 -21.05
N ILE A 174 14.92 -21.57 -20.06
CA ILE A 174 14.85 -20.66 -18.92
C ILE A 174 14.79 -19.18 -19.35
N THR A 175 15.56 -18.78 -20.36
CA THR A 175 15.65 -17.38 -20.79
C THR A 175 14.32 -16.91 -21.39
N GLU A 176 13.77 -17.67 -22.33
CA GLU A 176 12.47 -17.35 -22.94
C GLU A 176 11.32 -17.46 -21.92
N SER A 177 11.36 -18.46 -21.04
CA SER A 177 10.36 -18.57 -19.97
C SER A 177 10.38 -17.35 -19.04
N LYS A 178 11.54 -16.84 -18.64
CA LYS A 178 11.65 -15.62 -17.81
C LYS A 178 11.12 -14.38 -18.54
N LYS A 179 11.41 -14.26 -19.84
CA LYS A 179 10.87 -13.18 -20.69
C LYS A 179 9.34 -13.16 -20.65
N TYR A 180 8.70 -14.31 -20.90
CA TYR A 180 7.24 -14.39 -20.86
C TYR A 180 6.66 -14.24 -19.45
N VAL A 181 7.37 -14.64 -18.39
CA VAL A 181 6.97 -14.33 -17.01
C VAL A 181 6.93 -12.83 -16.76
N HIS A 182 7.92 -12.09 -17.27
CA HIS A 182 7.92 -10.63 -17.18
C HIS A 182 6.75 -10.00 -17.94
N ILE A 183 6.51 -10.42 -19.19
CA ILE A 183 5.41 -9.91 -20.03
C ILE A 183 4.04 -10.19 -19.38
N PHE A 184 3.77 -11.43 -18.98
CA PHE A 184 2.51 -11.80 -18.32
C PHE A 184 2.37 -11.13 -16.95
N GLY A 185 3.47 -10.88 -16.24
CA GLY A 185 3.49 -10.08 -15.02
C GLY A 185 3.07 -8.63 -15.24
N ALA A 186 3.70 -7.97 -16.22
CA ALA A 186 3.43 -6.56 -16.54
C ALA A 186 1.99 -6.32 -17.00
N MET A 187 1.39 -7.27 -17.73
CA MET A 187 -0.02 -7.19 -18.15
C MET A 187 -1.03 -7.72 -17.12
N GLU A 188 -0.58 -8.07 -15.90
CA GLU A 188 -1.40 -8.56 -14.76
C GLU A 188 -2.10 -9.91 -15.02
N ARG A 189 -1.41 -10.85 -15.68
CA ARG A 189 -1.92 -12.17 -16.13
C ARG A 189 -1.13 -13.36 -15.58
N LEU A 190 -0.47 -13.19 -14.42
CA LEU A 190 0.25 -14.29 -13.77
C LEU A 190 -0.62 -15.54 -13.50
N PRO A 191 -1.91 -15.44 -13.09
CA PRO A 191 -2.74 -16.62 -12.89
C PRO A 191 -2.89 -17.49 -14.15
N GLN A 192 -3.01 -16.87 -15.33
CA GLN A 192 -3.09 -17.54 -16.62
C GLN A 192 -1.77 -18.23 -16.95
N LEU A 193 -0.64 -17.55 -16.72
CA LEU A 193 0.70 -18.15 -16.91
C LEU A 193 0.89 -19.40 -16.05
N VAL A 194 0.49 -19.37 -14.78
CA VAL A 194 0.57 -20.53 -13.87
C VAL A 194 -0.28 -21.69 -14.40
N LYS A 195 -1.46 -21.42 -14.98
CA LYS A 195 -2.29 -22.43 -15.64
C LYS A 195 -1.60 -23.05 -16.85
N TYR A 196 -0.96 -22.24 -17.70
CA TYR A 196 -0.17 -22.74 -18.84
C TYR A 196 0.99 -23.64 -18.37
N TYR A 197 1.76 -23.18 -17.38
CA TYR A 197 2.86 -23.95 -16.81
C TYR A 197 2.37 -25.29 -16.23
N SER A 198 1.32 -25.27 -15.41
CA SER A 198 0.75 -26.47 -14.79
C SER A 198 0.25 -27.46 -15.83
N THR A 199 -0.33 -26.98 -16.93
CA THR A 199 -0.79 -27.81 -18.05
C THR A 199 0.39 -28.46 -18.78
N CYS A 200 1.45 -27.71 -19.06
CA CYS A 200 2.68 -28.25 -19.69
C CYS A 200 3.34 -29.31 -18.81
N GLN A 201 3.47 -29.06 -17.51
CA GLN A 201 4.05 -30.00 -16.55
C GLN A 201 3.20 -31.27 -16.42
N LYS A 202 1.88 -31.12 -16.32
CA LYS A 202 0.95 -32.27 -16.31
C LYS A 202 1.11 -33.13 -17.56
N GLU A 203 1.19 -32.51 -18.74
CA GLU A 203 1.37 -33.24 -20.00
C GLU A 203 2.72 -33.96 -20.04
N SER A 204 3.81 -33.30 -19.64
CA SER A 204 5.15 -33.90 -19.56
C SER A 204 5.17 -35.12 -18.62
N LEU A 205 4.60 -34.99 -17.43
CA LEU A 205 4.49 -36.10 -16.46
C LEU A 205 3.63 -37.24 -16.99
N CYS A 206 2.50 -36.94 -17.65
CA CYS A 206 1.66 -37.94 -18.29
C CYS A 206 2.41 -38.71 -19.40
N GLN A 207 3.21 -38.01 -20.21
CA GLN A 207 4.02 -38.64 -21.26
C GLN A 207 5.11 -39.54 -20.67
N GLN A 208 5.83 -39.07 -19.65
CA GLN A 208 6.83 -39.86 -18.93
C GLN A 208 6.21 -41.11 -18.31
N TRP A 209 5.06 -40.97 -17.65
CA TRP A 209 4.31 -42.11 -17.10
C TRP A 209 3.91 -43.12 -18.19
N ARG A 210 3.34 -42.66 -19.31
CA ARG A 210 3.01 -43.56 -20.44
C ARG A 210 4.23 -44.29 -20.97
N SER A 211 5.36 -43.60 -21.12
CA SER A 211 6.60 -44.23 -21.59
C SER A 211 7.12 -45.29 -20.62
N LEU A 212 7.02 -45.06 -19.30
CA LEU A 212 7.40 -46.05 -18.28
C LEU A 212 6.45 -47.25 -18.29
N VAL A 213 5.15 -47.00 -18.46
CA VAL A 213 4.12 -48.04 -18.48
C VAL A 213 4.17 -48.91 -19.74
N ASP A 214 4.42 -48.32 -20.92
CA ASP A 214 4.53 -49.07 -22.19
C ASP A 214 5.79 -49.95 -22.24
N VAL A 215 6.87 -49.56 -21.56
CA VAL A 215 8.11 -50.36 -21.51
C VAL A 215 7.96 -51.61 -20.64
N ASP A 216 7.07 -51.59 -19.63
CA ASP A 216 6.94 -52.70 -18.66
C ASP A 216 5.65 -53.53 -18.78
N GLN A 217 4.54 -53.00 -19.31
CA GLN A 217 3.27 -53.73 -19.28
C GLN A 217 3.17 -54.87 -20.30
N ASP A 218 3.79 -54.74 -21.47
CA ASP A 218 3.53 -55.71 -22.55
C ASP A 218 4.49 -56.92 -22.53
N HIS A 219 5.69 -56.78 -21.98
CA HIS A 219 6.64 -57.90 -21.85
C HIS A 219 6.52 -58.59 -20.48
N GLY A 220 6.42 -57.84 -19.37
CA GLY A 220 6.43 -58.42 -18.02
C GLY A 220 5.18 -59.23 -17.70
N VAL A 221 3.98 -58.74 -18.07
CA VAL A 221 2.71 -59.40 -17.74
C VAL A 221 2.44 -60.60 -18.65
N LYS A 222 2.74 -60.50 -19.96
CA LYS A 222 2.61 -61.62 -20.92
C LYS A 222 3.63 -62.72 -20.64
N TRP A 223 4.89 -62.37 -20.38
CA TRP A 223 5.93 -63.35 -20.02
C TRP A 223 5.63 -64.05 -18.70
N CYS A 224 5.21 -63.32 -17.65
CA CYS A 224 4.81 -63.96 -16.39
C CYS A 224 3.61 -64.90 -16.55
N GLN A 225 2.63 -64.54 -17.38
CA GLN A 225 1.49 -65.41 -17.69
C GLN A 225 1.89 -66.67 -18.47
N GLU A 226 2.78 -66.55 -19.46
CA GLU A 226 3.25 -67.67 -20.26
C GLU A 226 4.21 -68.60 -19.50
N VAL A 227 5.04 -68.08 -18.60
CA VAL A 227 6.09 -68.85 -17.92
C VAL A 227 5.62 -69.47 -16.61
N PHE A 228 4.83 -68.75 -15.81
CA PHE A 228 4.50 -69.20 -14.46
C PHE A 228 3.08 -69.76 -14.31
N SER A 229 2.18 -69.55 -15.28
CA SER A 229 0.78 -70.02 -15.27
C SER A 229 -0.03 -69.64 -14.01
N ASP A 230 0.56 -68.85 -13.11
CA ASP A 230 0.07 -68.53 -11.79
C ASP A 230 0.32 -67.04 -11.47
N TRP A 231 -0.74 -66.38 -11.03
CA TRP A 231 -0.83 -64.92 -10.87
C TRP A 231 -0.37 -64.47 -9.47
N GLU A 232 -0.08 -65.41 -8.57
CA GLU A 232 0.40 -65.16 -7.21
C GLU A 232 1.77 -64.46 -7.17
N MET A 233 2.55 -64.54 -8.27
CA MET A 233 3.88 -63.93 -8.36
C MET A 233 3.84 -62.43 -8.68
N LEU A 234 2.79 -61.93 -9.34
CA LEU A 234 2.71 -60.53 -9.72
C LEU A 234 2.62 -59.60 -8.50
N PRO A 235 1.74 -59.80 -7.51
CA PRO A 235 1.73 -58.99 -6.28
C PRO A 235 3.09 -58.95 -5.58
N ARG A 236 3.83 -60.07 -5.59
CA ARG A 236 5.15 -60.17 -4.98
C ARG A 236 6.20 -59.33 -5.71
N ILE A 237 6.21 -59.38 -7.04
CA ILE A 237 7.10 -58.56 -7.88
C ILE A 237 6.79 -57.07 -7.71
N TYR A 238 5.50 -56.68 -7.71
CA TYR A 238 5.12 -55.29 -7.46
C TYR A 238 5.53 -54.81 -6.05
N CYS A 239 5.43 -55.67 -5.03
CA CYS A 239 5.96 -55.36 -3.70
C CYS A 239 7.48 -55.17 -3.69
N ASP A 240 8.22 -56.04 -4.37
CA ASP A 240 9.68 -55.98 -4.46
C ASP A 240 10.15 -54.71 -5.21
N VAL A 241 9.46 -54.34 -6.30
CA VAL A 241 9.72 -53.09 -7.05
C VAL A 241 9.45 -51.86 -6.18
N LEU A 242 8.32 -51.82 -5.47
CA LEU A 242 7.99 -50.73 -4.56
C LEU A 242 8.99 -50.63 -3.39
N ALA A 243 9.53 -51.75 -2.93
CA ALA A 243 10.57 -51.79 -1.90
C ALA A 243 11.96 -51.37 -2.41
N ALA A 244 12.23 -51.59 -3.71
CA ALA A 244 13.52 -51.28 -4.35
C ALA A 244 13.61 -49.84 -4.91
N LEU A 245 12.56 -49.02 -4.78
CA LEU A 245 12.57 -47.62 -5.21
C LEU A 245 13.73 -46.86 -4.53
N SER A 246 14.54 -46.15 -5.33
CA SER A 246 15.62 -45.30 -4.85
C SER A 246 15.51 -43.90 -5.49
N PRO A 247 15.27 -42.82 -4.70
CA PRO A 247 15.03 -42.83 -3.25
C PRO A 247 13.71 -43.54 -2.90
N ASN A 248 13.65 -44.09 -1.68
CA ASN A 248 12.45 -44.81 -1.25
C ASN A 248 11.27 -43.82 -1.10
N MET A 249 10.03 -44.34 -1.07
CA MET A 249 8.84 -43.48 -0.96
C MET A 249 8.88 -42.58 0.28
N THR A 250 9.47 -43.04 1.38
CA THR A 250 9.57 -42.28 2.64
C THR A 250 10.47 -41.05 2.46
N ASP A 251 11.63 -41.20 1.82
CA ASP A 251 12.56 -40.10 1.55
C ASP A 251 11.94 -39.04 0.62
N CYS A 252 11.20 -39.49 -0.40
CA CYS A 252 10.46 -38.62 -1.32
C CYS A 252 9.35 -37.83 -0.60
N ILE A 253 8.59 -38.49 0.27
CA ILE A 253 7.52 -37.86 1.06
C ILE A 253 8.10 -36.87 2.08
N GLU A 254 9.18 -37.24 2.76
CA GLU A 254 9.85 -36.36 3.73
C GLU A 254 10.41 -35.10 3.05
N THR A 255 10.99 -35.26 1.86
CA THR A 255 11.48 -34.14 1.05
C THR A 255 10.34 -33.22 0.60
N ALA A 256 9.22 -33.79 0.13
CA ALA A 256 8.04 -33.01 -0.28
C ALA A 256 7.38 -32.27 0.89
N LEU A 257 7.32 -32.90 2.08
CA LEU A 257 6.80 -32.28 3.30
C LEU A 257 7.65 -31.11 3.79
N LYS A 258 8.98 -31.19 3.62
CA LYS A 258 9.91 -30.10 3.94
C LYS A 258 9.74 -28.90 2.99
N GLN A 259 9.35 -29.14 1.74
CA GLN A 259 9.13 -28.08 0.74
C GLN A 259 7.82 -27.31 0.94
N GLN A 260 6.81 -27.91 1.57
CA GLN A 260 5.49 -27.28 1.75
C GLN A 260 5.23 -26.89 3.21
N GLN A 261 5.89 -25.83 3.71
CA GLN A 261 5.85 -25.44 5.13
C GLN A 261 4.47 -24.99 5.65
N SER A 262 3.58 -24.44 4.81
CA SER A 262 2.26 -23.91 5.24
C SER A 262 1.07 -24.84 4.97
N GLU A 263 1.19 -25.84 4.09
CA GLU A 263 0.05 -26.69 3.65
C GLU A 263 0.29 -28.20 3.85
N GLN A 264 1.14 -28.57 4.81
CA GLN A 264 1.52 -29.97 5.07
C GLN A 264 0.31 -30.89 5.27
N LEU A 265 -0.73 -30.43 5.98
CA LEU A 265 -1.92 -31.24 6.27
C LEU A 265 -2.74 -31.51 4.99
N LEU A 266 -2.91 -30.50 4.14
CA LEU A 266 -3.62 -30.60 2.86
C LEU A 266 -2.87 -31.54 1.90
N PHE A 267 -1.55 -31.43 1.86
CA PHE A 267 -0.69 -32.32 1.09
C PHE A 267 -0.79 -33.77 1.56
N LEU A 268 -0.74 -34.02 2.87
CA LEU A 268 -0.91 -35.37 3.42
C LEU A 268 -2.28 -35.98 3.11
N ILE A 269 -3.33 -35.17 3.11
CA ILE A 269 -4.68 -35.59 2.70
C ILE A 269 -4.70 -35.99 1.22
N GLN A 270 -4.11 -35.17 0.34
CA GLN A 270 -4.01 -35.48 -1.09
C GLN A 270 -3.17 -36.74 -1.34
N LEU A 271 -2.02 -36.86 -0.69
CA LEU A 271 -1.13 -38.02 -0.80
C LEU A 271 -1.86 -39.30 -0.36
N LYS A 272 -2.61 -39.25 0.74
CA LYS A 272 -3.44 -40.36 1.20
C LYS A 272 -4.49 -40.74 0.16
N MET A 273 -5.21 -39.75 -0.40
CA MET A 273 -6.23 -40.01 -1.43
C MET A 273 -5.64 -40.66 -2.69
N VAL A 274 -4.48 -40.18 -3.17
CA VAL A 274 -3.78 -40.74 -4.33
C VAL A 274 -3.31 -42.17 -4.04
N THR A 275 -2.73 -42.41 -2.87
CA THR A 275 -2.25 -43.74 -2.45
C THR A 275 -3.41 -44.73 -2.34
N GLN A 276 -4.54 -44.31 -1.77
CA GLN A 276 -5.76 -45.12 -1.69
C GLN A 276 -6.34 -45.42 -3.07
N HIS A 277 -6.33 -44.45 -3.98
CA HIS A 277 -6.78 -44.65 -5.34
C HIS A 277 -5.90 -45.64 -6.10
N PHE A 278 -4.57 -45.50 -5.97
CA PHE A 278 -3.60 -46.44 -6.53
C PHE A 278 -3.81 -47.86 -6.00
N ALA A 279 -3.93 -48.03 -4.68
CA ALA A 279 -4.17 -49.33 -4.06
C ALA A 279 -5.50 -49.97 -4.55
N LYS A 280 -6.56 -49.17 -4.71
CA LYS A 280 -7.85 -49.64 -5.24
C LYS A 280 -7.74 -50.06 -6.70
N ASN A 281 -7.02 -49.31 -7.52
CA ASN A 281 -6.81 -49.64 -8.94
C ASN A 281 -5.99 -50.93 -9.10
N LEU A 282 -4.94 -51.09 -8.31
CA LEU A 282 -4.09 -52.27 -8.29
C LEU A 282 -4.86 -53.51 -7.79
N HIS A 283 -5.70 -53.36 -6.76
CA HIS A 283 -6.62 -54.42 -6.34
C HIS A 283 -7.62 -54.80 -7.42
N ASN A 284 -8.21 -53.82 -8.12
CA ASN A 284 -9.13 -54.07 -9.23
C ASN A 284 -8.45 -54.77 -10.41
N ALA A 285 -7.22 -54.39 -10.74
CA ALA A 285 -6.43 -55.03 -11.81
C ALA A 285 -6.15 -56.50 -11.47
N PHE A 286 -5.76 -56.80 -10.23
CA PHE A 286 -5.59 -58.19 -9.78
C PHE A 286 -6.90 -58.98 -9.74
N ALA A 287 -8.01 -58.35 -9.32
CA ALA A 287 -9.32 -58.99 -9.32
C ALA A 287 -9.81 -59.31 -10.75
N GLN A 288 -9.55 -58.42 -11.71
CA GLN A 288 -9.85 -58.66 -13.13
C GLN A 288 -9.02 -59.83 -13.67
N LEU A 289 -7.70 -59.84 -13.41
CA LEU A 289 -6.80 -60.92 -13.82
C LEU A 289 -7.22 -62.29 -13.23
N GLY A 290 -7.62 -62.35 -11.96
CA GLY A 290 -8.18 -63.56 -11.34
C GLY A 290 -9.57 -63.95 -11.90
N GLY A 291 -10.37 -62.96 -12.32
CA GLY A 291 -11.68 -63.16 -12.94
C GLY A 291 -11.62 -63.76 -14.36
N TYR A 292 -10.57 -63.45 -15.14
CA TYR A 292 -10.34 -64.08 -16.45
C TYR A 292 -10.16 -65.59 -16.34
N ARG A 293 -9.53 -66.10 -15.27
CA ARG A 293 -9.40 -67.55 -15.03
C ARG A 293 -10.75 -68.24 -14.79
N LYS A 294 -11.66 -67.62 -14.02
CA LYS A 294 -13.02 -68.18 -13.80
C LYS A 294 -13.80 -68.27 -15.11
N LYS A 295 -13.67 -67.30 -16.01
CA LYS A 295 -14.30 -67.37 -17.33
C LYS A 295 -13.66 -68.45 -18.21
N ILE A 296 -12.33 -68.61 -18.19
CA ILE A 296 -11.64 -69.65 -18.97
C ILE A 296 -12.05 -71.07 -18.52
N TYR A 297 -12.23 -71.32 -17.21
CA TYR A 297 -12.74 -72.61 -16.69
C TYR A 297 -14.25 -72.83 -16.88
N ILE A 298 -15.02 -71.80 -17.26
CA ILE A 298 -16.44 -71.96 -17.62
C ILE A 298 -16.60 -72.24 -19.12
N PHE A 299 -15.56 -71.94 -19.93
CA PHE A 299 -15.53 -72.14 -21.38
C PHE A 299 -14.64 -73.33 -21.83
N LEU A 300 -14.03 -74.06 -20.89
CA LEU A 300 -13.33 -75.36 -21.07
C LEU A 300 -14.13 -76.45 -20.35
#